data_AF-A0A946ARA6-F1
#
_entry.id   AF-A0A946ARA6-F1
#
_cell.length_a   1.000
_cell.length_b   1.000
_cell.length_c   1.000
_cell.angle_alpha   90.00
_cell.angle_beta   90.00
_cell.angle_gamma   90.00
#
_symmetry.space_group_name_H-M   'P 1'
#
loop_
_entity.id
_entity.type
_entity.pdbx_description
1 polymer ?
#
loop_
_entity_poly.entity_id
_entity_poly.type
_entity_poly.pdbx_seq_one_letter_code
_entity_poly.pdbx_strand_id
1 'polypeptide(L)' 'MLTLDQKVTIECTDTDVSAQGKIVRIRPDGFDVALGDLLIRLYRHKPKIYVGNQSGMEFVVRT' A
#
# COMPACT_ATOMS: atom_id res chain seq x y z
N MET A 1 -10.67 -8.15 6.43
CA MET A 1 -9.53 -9.10 6.45
C MET A 1 -8.77 -8.90 5.16
N LEU A 2 -7.44 -8.82 5.18
CA LEU A 2 -6.65 -8.62 3.96
C LEU A 2 -6.46 -9.96 3.26
N THR A 3 -6.65 -9.99 1.94
CA THR A 3 -6.45 -11.19 1.11
C THR A 3 -5.51 -10.91 -0.05
N LEU A 4 -4.87 -11.96 -0.57
CA LEU A 4 -4.14 -11.85 -1.83
C LEU A 4 -5.10 -11.47 -2.97
N ASP A 5 -4.56 -10.78 -3.96
CA ASP A 5 -5.27 -10.22 -5.12
C ASP A 5 -6.38 -9.21 -4.80
N GLN A 6 -6.55 -8.83 -3.54
CA GLN A 6 -7.45 -7.76 -3.14
C GLN A 6 -7.00 -6.44 -3.77
N LYS A 7 -7.95 -5.72 -4.39
CA LYS A 7 -7.73 -4.34 -4.83
C LYS A 7 -7.82 -3.39 -3.64
N VAL A 8 -6.88 -2.46 -3.55
CA VAL A 8 -6.82 -1.44 -2.51
C VAL A 8 -6.53 -0.09 -3.13
N THR A 9 -7.09 0.97 -2.55
CA THR A 9 -6.72 2.34 -2.89
C THR A 9 -5.42 2.69 -2.19
N ILE A 10 -4.43 3.11 -2.96
CA ILE A 10 -3.15 3.63 -2.46
C ILE A 10 -3.08 5.13 -2.77
N GLU A 11 -2.77 5.92 -1.75
CA GLU A 11 -2.69 7.39 -1.80
C GLU A 11 -1.23 7.80 -1.65
N CYS A 12 -0.72 8.61 -2.57
CA CYS A 12 0.60 9.26 -2.44
C CYS A 12 0.41 10.57 -1.68
N THR A 13 1.02 10.71 -0.51
CA THR A 13 0.84 11.90 0.35
C THR A 13 1.60 13.13 -0.13
N ASP A 14 2.61 12.92 -0.98
CA ASP A 14 3.40 14.03 -1.56
C ASP A 14 2.67 14.71 -2.72
N THR A 15 1.79 14.00 -3.42
CA THR A 15 1.10 14.49 -4.63
C THR A 15 -0.41 14.52 -4.52
N ASP A 16 -0.98 14.03 -3.41
CA ASP A 16 -2.41 13.83 -3.19
C ASP A 16 -3.10 12.97 -4.27
N VAL A 17 -2.32 12.16 -5.00
CA VAL A 17 -2.83 11.27 -6.05
C VAL A 17 -3.17 9.91 -5.47
N SER A 18 -4.36 9.41 -5.80
CA SER A 18 -4.81 8.07 -5.46
C SER A 18 -4.87 7.15 -6.68
N ALA A 19 -4.52 5.88 -6.48
CA ALA A 19 -4.60 4.86 -7.53
C ALA A 19 -5.06 3.50 -6.97
N GLN A 20 -5.48 2.61 -7.88
CA GLN A 20 -5.84 1.23 -7.52
C GLN A 20 -4.62 0.33 -7.62
N GLY A 21 -4.23 -0.28 -6.50
CA GLY A 21 -3.20 -1.30 -6.44
C GLY A 21 -3.75 -2.67 -6.06
N LYS A 22 -2.96 -3.72 -6.26
CA LYS A 22 -3.30 -5.10 -5.93
C LYS A 22 -2.38 -5.66 -4.84
N ILE A 23 -2.94 -6.26 -3.79
CA ILE A 23 -2.15 -6.96 -2.78
C ILE A 23 -1.52 -8.21 -3.39
N VAL A 24 -0.19 -8.28 -3.40
CA VAL A 24 0.56 -9.41 -3.98
C VAL A 24 1.35 -10.22 -2.95
N ARG A 25 1.53 -9.69 -1.73
CA ARG A 25 2.19 -10.39 -0.63
C ARG A 25 1.67 -9.90 0.70
N ILE A 26 1.38 -10.80 1.64
CA ILE A 26 0.95 -10.45 3.01
C ILE A 26 2.01 -10.93 4.00
N ARG A 27 2.26 -10.12 5.04
CA ARG A 27 3.19 -10.39 6.14
C ARG A 27 2.53 -10.03 7.48
N PRO A 28 3.08 -10.48 8.63
CA PRO A 28 2.54 -10.14 9.94
C PRO A 28 2.46 -8.62 10.21
N ASP A 29 3.40 -7.86 9.65
CA ASP A 29 3.59 -6.43 9.86
C ASP A 29 3.04 -5.56 8.71
N GLY A 30 2.44 -6.14 7.66
CA GLY A 30 1.99 -5.37 6.51
C GLY A 30 1.77 -6.20 5.24
N PHE A 31 1.86 -5.56 4.08
CA PHE A 31 1.67 -6.22 2.79
C PHE A 31 2.35 -5.42 1.66
N ASP A 32 2.57 -6.07 0.52
CA ASP A 32 3.06 -5.40 -0.69
C ASP A 32 1.91 -5.19 -1.66
N VAL A 33 1.89 -4.02 -2.28
CA VAL A 33 0.93 -3.63 -3.30
C VAL A 33 1.66 -3.46 -4.62
N ALA A 34 1.16 -4.12 -5.66
CA ALA A 34 1.54 -3.84 -7.04
C ALA A 34 0.69 -2.69 -7.57
N LEU A 35 1.35 -1.65 -8.09
CA LEU A 35 0.77 -0.50 -8.76
C LEU A 35 1.40 -0.38 -10.15
N GLY A 36 0.78 -1.00 -11.15
CA GLY A 36 1.44 -1.23 -12.44
C GLY A 36 2.69 -2.10 -12.26
N ASP A 37 3.83 -1.62 -12.75
CA ASP A 37 5.14 -2.27 -12.59
C ASP A 37 5.83 -1.94 -11.26
N LEU A 38 5.25 -1.03 -10.46
CA LEU A 38 5.80 -0.63 -9.16
C LEU A 38 5.33 -1.57 -8.05
N LEU A 39 6.26 -2.01 -7.21
CA LEU A 39 5.96 -2.70 -5.96
C LEU A 39 6.19 -1.76 -4.79
N ILE A 40 5.15 -1.52 -4.01
CA ILE A 40 5.20 -0.69 -2.82
C ILE A 40 5.04 -1.57 -1.59
N ARG A 41 6.07 -1.57 -0.76
CA ARG A 41 6.07 -2.29 0.52
C ARG A 41 5.45 -1.43 1.60
N LEU A 42 4.31 -1.88 2.12
CA LEU A 42 3.57 -1.19 3.17
C LEU A 42 3.75 -1.90 4.51
N TYR A 43 3.92 -1.11 5.56
CA TYR A 43 4.00 -1.53 6.95
C TYR A 43 2.84 -0.97 7.74
N ARG A 44 2.32 -1.73 8.71
CA ARG A 44 1.26 -1.27 9.60
C ARG A 44 1.79 -0.17 10.50
N HIS A 45 1.27 1.04 10.33
CA HIS A 45 1.61 2.18 11.18
C HIS A 45 0.60 2.34 12.32
N LYS A 46 -0.69 2.18 12.03
CA LYS A 46 -1.80 2.15 13.00
C LYS A 46 -2.81 1.09 12.60
N PRO A 47 -3.76 0.70 13.47
CA PRO A 47 -4.86 -0.16 13.06
C PRO A 47 -5.50 0.40 11.78
N LYS A 48 -5.59 -0.42 10.74
CA LYS A 48 -6.16 -0.07 9.43
C LYS A 48 -5.41 1.00 8.62
N ILE A 49 -4.22 1.41 9.05
CA ILE A 49 -3.38 2.40 8.34
C ILE A 49 -2.02 1.78 8.07
N TYR A 50 -1.68 1.68 6.79
CA TYR A 50 -0.43 1.12 6.32
C TYR A 50 0.32 2.16 5.52
N VAL A 51 1.62 2.28 5.77
CA VAL A 51 2.49 3.30 5.19
C VAL A 51 3.69 2.62 4.55
N GLY A 52 4.09 3.09 3.38
CA GLY A 52 5.28 2.65 2.68
C GLY A 52 5.96 3.82 2.01
N ASN A 53 7.26 3.67 1.75
CA ASN A 53 8.02 4.64 0.99
C ASN A 53 8.56 3.98 -0.27
N GLN A 54 8.48 4.67 -1.41
CA GLN A 54 9.08 4.22 -2.65
C GLN A 54 9.63 5.43 -3.42
N SER A 55 10.92 5.36 -3.78
CA SER A 55 11.63 6.43 -4.49
C SER A 55 11.51 7.82 -3.81
N GLY A 56 11.45 7.86 -2.47
CA GLY A 56 11.35 9.11 -1.71
C GLY A 56 9.93 9.62 -1.49
N MET A 57 8.91 9.01 -2.11
CA MET A 57 7.50 9.36 -1.89
C MET A 57 6.86 8.44 -0.84
N GLU A 58 5.99 9.00 -0.01
CA GLU A 58 5.21 8.25 0.97
C GLU A 58 3.83 7.87 0.41
N PHE A 59 3.44 6.62 0.68
CA PHE A 59 2.20 6.03 0.24
C PHE A 59 1.42 5.45 1.42
N VAL A 60 0.12 5.68 1.41
CA VAL A 60 -0.79 5.25 2.47
C VAL A 60 -1.90 4.36 1.89
N VAL A 61 -2.22 3.29 2.61
CA VAL A 61 -3.41 2.47 2.39
C VAL A 61 -4.25 2.45 3.65
N ARG A 62 -5.55 2.76 3.51
CA ARG A 62 -6.56 2.74 4.57
C ARG A 62 -7.58 1.64 4.28
N THR A 63 -7.83 0.75 5.24
CA THR A 63 -8.59 -0.51 5.04
C THR A 63 -9.77 -0.68 5.98
#